data_AF-A0A3D2RNP9-F1
#
_entry.id   AF-A0A3D2RNP9-F1
#
_cell.length_a   1.000
_cell.length_b   1.000
_cell.length_c   1.000
_cell.angle_alpha   90.00
_cell.angle_beta   90.00
_cell.angle_gamma   90.00
#
_symmetry.space_group_name_H-M   'P 1'
#
loop_
_entity.id
_entity.type
_entity.pdbx_description
1 polymer ?
#
loop_
_entity_poly.entity_id
_entity_poly.type
_entity_poly.pdbx_seq_one_letter_code
_entity_poly.pdbx_strand_id
1 'polypeptide(L)' 'QEVRWCPGCGDYAILAQMQRVLPELGIPKEKMVFVSGIGCSSRFPYYMNTY' A
#
# COMPACT_ATOMS: atom_id res chain seq x y z
N GLN A 1 -6.47 5.40 -6.55
CA GLN A 1 -5.73 6.10 -7.63
C GLN A 1 -4.99 5.07 -8.46
N GLU A 2 -4.76 5.32 -9.75
CA GLU A 2 -3.86 4.49 -10.55
C GLU A 2 -2.42 4.53 -10.00
N VAL A 3 -1.74 3.38 -10.03
CA VAL A 3 -0.37 3.25 -9.53
C VAL A 3 0.60 3.91 -10.50
N ARG A 4 1.38 4.86 -10.00
CA ARG A 4 2.32 5.68 -10.77
C ARG A 4 3.77 5.35 -10.42
N TRP A 5 4.12 4.07 -10.51
CA TRP A 5 5.50 3.60 -10.44
C TRP A 5 5.96 3.17 -11.84
N CYS A 6 7.28 3.14 -12.06
CA CYS A 6 7.83 2.70 -13.34
C CYS A 6 7.49 1.21 -13.59
N PRO A 7 7.27 0.78 -14.84
CA PRO A 7 7.12 -0.64 -15.17
C PRO A 7 8.29 -1.47 -14.61
N GLY A 8 7.98 -2.56 -13.91
CA GLY A 8 8.97 -3.41 -13.25
C GLY A 8 9.47 -2.91 -11.89
N CYS A 9 8.93 -1.82 -11.34
CA CYS A 9 9.28 -1.34 -10.01
C CYS A 9 8.93 -2.38 -8.92
N GLY A 10 9.85 -2.60 -7.97
CA GLY A 10 9.65 -3.54 -6.86
C GLY A 10 8.50 -3.16 -5.91
N ASP A 11 8.14 -1.88 -5.84
CA ASP A 11 7.04 -1.39 -4.98
C ASP A 11 5.69 -2.04 -5.34
N TYR A 12 5.50 -2.46 -6.61
CA TYR A 12 4.32 -3.23 -7.03
C TYR A 12 4.19 -4.56 -6.28
N ALA A 13 5.31 -5.26 -6.09
CA ALA A 13 5.31 -6.52 -5.37
C ALA A 13 4.97 -6.31 -3.89
N ILE A 14 5.54 -5.28 -3.26
CA ILE A 14 5.26 -4.93 -1.86
C ILE A 14 3.78 -4.58 -1.68
N LEU A 15 3.22 -3.78 -2.59
CA LEU A 15 1.80 -3.40 -2.56
C LEU A 15 0.89 -4.63 -2.66
N ALA A 16 1.15 -5.51 -3.62
CA ALA A 16 0.37 -6.73 -3.80
C ALA A 16 0.44 -7.65 -2.57
N GLN A 17 1.61 -7.81 -1.95
CA GLN A 17 1.74 -8.61 -0.74
C GLN A 17 1.01 -7.98 0.45
N MET A 18 1.10 -6.67 0.66
CA MET A 18 0.37 -6.03 1.76
C MET A 18 -1.15 -6.13 1.58
N GLN A 19 -1.65 -5.91 0.36
CA GLN A 19 -3.08 -6.07 0.07
C GLN A 19 -3.58 -7.51 0.28
N ARG A 20 -2.70 -8.51 0.14
CA ARG A 20 -3.01 -9.92 0.41
C ARG A 20 -2.99 -10.27 1.90
N VAL A 21 -1.97 -9.82 2.63
CA VAL A 21 -1.73 -10.25 4.02
C VAL A 21 -2.60 -9.49 5.03
N LEU A 22 -2.84 -8.19 4.83
CA LEU A 22 -3.57 -7.38 5.81
C LEU A 22 -5.00 -7.87 6.10
N PRO A 23 -5.80 -8.34 5.12
CA PRO A 23 -7.10 -8.94 5.38
C PRO A 23 -7.04 -10.19 6.28
N GLU A 24 -5.95 -10.96 6.21
CA GLU A 24 -5.77 -12.19 7.00
C GLU A 24 -5.57 -11.90 8.50
N LEU A 25 -5.19 -10.68 8.86
CA LEU A 25 -4.99 -10.25 10.25
C LEU A 25 -6.30 -9.97 10.99
N GLY A 26 -7.44 -9.86 10.30
CA GLY A 26 -8.75 -9.60 10.92
C GLY A 26 -8.88 -8.22 11.59
N ILE A 27 -7.93 -7.31 11.37
CA ILE A 27 -7.97 -5.95 11.91
C ILE A 27 -8.86 -5.10 10.98
N PRO A 28 -9.87 -4.38 11.52
CA PRO A 28 -10.69 -3.47 10.73
C PRO A 28 -9.84 -2.40 10.03
N LYS A 29 -10.23 -2.01 8.81
CA LYS A 29 -9.46 -1.08 7.96
C LYS A 29 -9.29 0.29 8.62
N GLU A 30 -10.33 0.76 9.29
CA GLU A 30 -10.37 2.02 10.04
C GLU A 30 -9.42 2.04 11.25
N LYS A 31 -8.84 0.89 11.61
CA LYS A 31 -7.80 0.75 12.64
C LYS A 31 -6.39 0.59 12.05
N MET A 32 -6.22 0.74 10.75
CA MET A 32 -4.92 0.71 10.08
C MET A 32 -4.56 2.09 9.54
N VAL A 33 -3.32 2.53 9.79
CA VAL A 33 -2.79 3.78 9.26
C VAL A 33 -1.50 3.53 8.51
N PHE A 34 -1.41 4.06 7.29
CA PHE A 34 -0.19 4.02 6.48
C PHE A 34 0.45 5.39 6.48
N VAL A 35 1.62 5.50 7.12
CA VAL A 35 2.41 6.75 7.17
C VAL A 35 3.63 6.58 6.28
N SER A 36 3.91 7.57 5.44
CA SER A 36 5.04 7.56 4.52
C SER A 36 5.82 8.87 4.56
N GLY A 37 7.08 8.82 4.12
CA GLY A 37 7.94 9.99 3.94
C GLY A 37 7.74 10.68 2.58
N ILE A 38 8.85 10.99 1.91
CA ILE A 38 8.87 11.57 0.57
C ILE A 38 9.63 10.65 -0.39
N GLY A 39 9.05 10.34 -1.55
CA GLY A 39 9.68 9.52 -2.59
C GLY A 39 8.68 8.71 -3.40
N CYS A 40 9.19 7.88 -4.33
CA CYS A 40 8.35 6.98 -5.12
C CYS A 40 7.57 6.01 -4.20
N SER A 41 8.27 5.37 -3.27
CA SER A 41 7.67 4.48 -2.26
C SER A 41 6.66 5.20 -1.37
N SER A 42 6.80 6.52 -1.17
CA SER A 42 5.89 7.27 -0.30
C SER A 42 4.52 7.52 -0.92
N ARG A 43 4.28 7.06 -2.15
CA ARG A 43 2.93 6.99 -2.71
C ARG A 43 2.13 5.78 -2.24
N PHE A 44 2.77 4.86 -1.53
CA PHE A 44 2.16 3.63 -1.04
C PHE A 44 0.82 3.85 -0.31
N PRO A 45 0.67 4.82 0.62
CA PRO A 45 -0.60 5.02 1.31
C PRO A 45 -1.77 5.38 0.37
N TYR A 46 -1.53 6.02 -0.78
CA TYR A 46 -2.57 6.34 -1.76
C TYR A 46 -3.09 5.11 -2.52
N TYR A 47 -2.35 4.01 -2.47
CA TYR A 47 -2.71 2.74 -3.10
C TYR A 47 -3.28 1.73 -2.10
N MET A 48 -3.31 2.11 -0.82
CA MET A 48 -3.95 1.35 0.25
C MET A 48 -5.37 1.88 0.46
N ASN A 49 -6.35 0.99 0.42
CA ASN A 49 -7.75 1.32 0.68
C ASN A 49 -8.06 1.13 2.17
N THR A 50 -7.58 2.06 3.00
CA THR A 50 -7.57 1.91 4.48
C THR A 50 -8.49 2.89 5.21
N TYR A 51 -9.48 3.47 4.52
CA TYR A 51 -10.50 4.35 5.11
C TYR A 51 -11.81 4.20 4.35
#